data_AF-A0A523T3J5-F1
#
_entry.id   AF-A0A523T3J5-F1
#
_cell.length_a   1.000
_cell.length_b   1.000
_cell.length_c   1.000
_cell.angle_alpha   90.00
_cell.angle_beta   90.00
_cell.angle_gamma   90.00
#
_symmetry.space_group_name_H-M   'P 1'
#
loop_
_entity.id
_entity.type
_entity.pdbx_description
1 polymer ?
#
loop_
_entity_poly.entity_id
_entity_poly.type
_entity_poly.pdbx_seq_one_letter_code
_entity_poly.pdbx_strand_id
1 'polypeptide(L)'
;RMAAGILHGKMDTAEWLLTKSRHLPYGRKEAELVVKQLEKGSAPETTSCGRVLDAVSALLGICYERSYEGEPAMKLESTAMKGKDVLNLDPRFEGKVLDTSFLVHEIFTNKDKVSVADLACSTQSYLARGLAELAIEEAERLQVKHVGFSGGVAYNEHITATIRKTVEKEGYKFLVHNKIPAGDGGTSFGQTIVAGFQKQ
;
A
#
# COMPACT_ATOMS: atom_id res chain seq x y z
N ARG A 1 14.87 -0.23 2.19
CA ARG A 1 14.81 1.25 2.06
C ARG A 1 13.44 1.80 2.45
N MET A 2 12.35 1.42 1.78
CA MET A 2 11.02 2.03 2.05
C MET A 2 10.49 1.83 3.45
N ALA A 3 10.63 0.62 4.02
CA ALA A 3 10.28 0.36 5.42
C ALA A 3 10.99 1.31 6.40
N ALA A 4 12.27 1.59 6.19
CA ALA A 4 13.03 2.52 7.03
C ALA A 4 12.55 3.97 6.86
N GLY A 5 12.16 4.36 5.64
CA GLY A 5 11.61 5.70 5.39
C GLY A 5 10.27 5.92 6.07
N ILE A 6 9.33 4.97 5.97
CA ILE A 6 7.99 5.10 6.58
C ILE A 6 8.08 5.09 8.12
N LEU A 7 8.93 4.24 8.68
CA LEU A 7 9.07 4.12 10.14
C LEU A 7 10.01 5.18 10.76
N HIS A 8 10.63 6.04 9.94
CA HIS A 8 11.55 7.07 10.43
C HIS A 8 10.87 8.00 11.43
N GLY A 9 11.52 8.28 12.55
CA GLY A 9 10.97 9.13 13.63
C GLY A 9 9.93 8.46 14.54
N LYS A 10 9.50 7.22 14.24
CA LYS A 10 8.56 6.45 15.10
C LYS A 10 9.26 5.34 15.89
N MET A 11 10.38 4.81 15.38
CA MET A 11 11.14 3.71 16.01
C MET A 11 12.64 3.83 15.72
N ASP A 12 13.46 3.02 16.42
CA ASP A 12 14.87 2.79 16.05
C ASP A 12 14.99 1.93 14.79
N THR A 13 14.55 2.52 13.68
CA THR A 13 14.63 1.95 12.34
C THR A 13 16.05 1.78 11.84
N ALA A 14 16.98 2.54 12.42
CA ALA A 14 18.40 2.44 12.09
C ALA A 14 18.94 1.09 12.52
N GLU A 15 18.65 0.66 13.75
CA GLU A 15 19.04 -0.67 14.22
C GLU A 15 18.45 -1.78 13.34
N TRP A 16 17.14 -1.75 13.08
CA TRP A 16 16.50 -2.75 12.23
C TRP A 16 17.12 -2.80 10.82
N LEU A 17 17.32 -1.65 10.17
CA LEU A 17 17.90 -1.60 8.82
C LEU A 17 19.34 -2.14 8.81
N LEU A 18 20.13 -1.83 9.84
CA LEU A 18 21.50 -2.33 9.99
C LEU A 18 21.51 -3.87 10.12
N THR A 19 20.58 -4.45 10.89
CA THR A 19 20.46 -5.93 10.99
C THR A 19 20.10 -6.60 9.66
N LYS A 20 19.42 -5.88 8.76
CA LYS A 20 19.01 -6.36 7.43
C LYS A 20 19.95 -5.94 6.31
N SER A 21 21.08 -5.31 6.65
CA SER A 21 22.03 -4.76 5.69
C SER A 21 22.52 -5.76 4.64
N ARG A 22 22.62 -7.05 4.96
CA ARG A 22 23.01 -8.11 4.01
C ARG A 22 22.09 -8.24 2.77
N HIS A 23 20.87 -7.73 2.86
CA HIS A 23 19.89 -7.72 1.77
C HIS A 23 19.92 -6.44 0.94
N LEU A 24 20.84 -5.52 1.25
CA LEU A 24 21.07 -4.31 0.46
C LEU A 24 22.25 -4.56 -0.51
N PRO A 25 22.19 -4.07 -1.76
CA PRO A 25 23.26 -4.23 -2.75
C PRO A 25 24.66 -3.86 -2.25
N TYR A 26 24.77 -2.80 -1.44
CA TYR A 26 26.07 -2.36 -0.86
C TYR A 26 26.19 -2.62 0.65
N GLY A 27 25.39 -3.55 1.17
CA GLY A 27 25.53 -4.04 2.53
C GLY A 27 25.33 -2.96 3.60
N ARG A 28 26.17 -3.03 4.64
CA ARG A 28 26.13 -2.11 5.79
C ARG A 28 26.38 -0.64 5.41
N LYS A 29 27.28 -0.38 4.46
CA LYS A 29 27.57 0.98 3.99
C LYS A 29 26.31 1.64 3.42
N GLU A 30 25.50 0.88 2.69
CA GLU A 30 24.23 1.37 2.17
C GLU A 30 23.24 1.70 3.28
N ALA A 31 23.10 0.81 4.26
CA ALA A 31 22.21 1.01 5.39
C ALA A 31 22.55 2.31 6.15
N GLU A 32 23.85 2.52 6.45
CA GLU A 32 24.34 3.72 7.13
C GLU A 32 24.10 5.00 6.31
N LEU A 33 24.24 4.94 4.99
CA LEU A 33 23.93 6.08 4.11
C LEU A 33 22.44 6.40 4.08
N VAL A 34 21.57 5.38 4.01
CA VAL A 34 20.12 5.56 4.06
C VAL A 34 19.68 6.20 5.38
N VAL A 35 20.21 5.74 6.51
CA VAL A 35 19.92 6.33 7.83
C VAL A 35 20.33 7.82 7.85
N LYS A 36 21.55 8.14 7.41
CA LYS A 36 22.03 9.52 7.34
C LYS A 36 21.19 10.41 6.41
N GLN A 37 20.68 9.87 5.31
CA GLN A 37 19.80 10.61 4.40
C GLN A 37 18.45 10.92 5.05
N LEU A 38 17.89 9.96 5.80
CA LEU A 38 16.64 10.15 6.53
C LEU A 38 16.80 11.18 7.64
N GLU A 39 17.87 11.10 8.44
CA GLU A 39 18.18 12.09 9.50
C GLU A 39 18.33 13.52 8.98
N LYS A 40 18.84 13.67 7.75
CA LYS A 40 18.99 14.98 7.09
C LYS A 40 17.69 15.49 6.46
N GLY A 41 16.63 14.68 6.40
CA GLY A 41 15.39 15.02 5.70
C GLY A 41 15.57 15.19 4.19
N SER A 42 16.59 14.56 3.59
CA SER A 42 16.93 14.74 2.17
C SER A 42 16.36 13.65 1.26
N ALA A 43 15.37 12.89 1.74
CA ALA A 43 14.75 11.82 0.98
C ALA A 43 13.51 12.34 0.24
N PRO A 44 13.22 11.86 -0.99
CA PRO A 44 12.01 12.25 -1.69
C PRO A 44 10.77 11.69 -0.99
N GLU A 45 9.71 12.48 -0.94
CA GLU A 45 8.41 12.07 -0.42
C GLU A 45 7.63 11.22 -1.43
N THR A 46 6.80 10.30 -0.93
CA THR A 46 5.90 9.51 -1.78
C THR A 46 4.64 9.13 -1.02
N THR A 47 3.51 9.13 -1.72
CA THR A 47 2.19 8.67 -1.25
C THR A 47 1.76 7.37 -1.94
N SER A 48 2.72 6.63 -2.52
CA SER A 48 2.44 5.42 -3.29
C SER A 48 2.00 4.26 -2.40
N CYS A 49 0.76 3.79 -2.57
CA CYS A 49 0.26 2.58 -1.92
C CYS A 49 1.14 1.35 -2.23
N GLY A 50 1.64 1.22 -3.46
CA GLY A 50 2.58 0.16 -3.83
C GLY A 50 3.88 0.18 -3.01
N ARG A 51 4.40 1.37 -2.65
CA ARG A 51 5.58 1.48 -1.78
C ARG A 51 5.30 1.09 -0.32
N VAL A 52 4.07 1.30 0.16
CA VAL A 52 3.63 0.81 1.47
C VAL A 52 3.58 -0.72 1.48
N LEU A 53 3.01 -1.33 0.44
CA LEU A 53 3.00 -2.80 0.28
C LEU A 53 4.43 -3.37 0.19
N ASP A 54 5.32 -2.73 -0.56
CA ASP A 54 6.72 -3.14 -0.65
C ASP A 54 7.43 -3.05 0.71
N ALA A 55 7.17 -1.99 1.47
CA ALA A 55 7.73 -1.81 2.81
C ALA A 55 7.29 -2.94 3.74
N VAL A 56 6.00 -3.27 3.78
CA VAL A 56 5.49 -4.38 4.59
C VAL A 56 6.04 -5.73 4.14
N SER A 57 6.14 -5.97 2.82
CA SER A 57 6.75 -7.18 2.26
C SER A 57 8.19 -7.38 2.75
N ALA A 58 8.98 -6.30 2.80
CA ALA A 58 10.33 -6.34 3.34
C ALA A 58 10.37 -6.52 4.87
N LEU A 59 9.47 -5.86 5.62
CA LEU A 59 9.38 -6.01 7.08
C LEU A 59 9.09 -7.45 7.50
N LEU A 60 8.17 -8.10 6.80
CA LEU A 60 7.76 -9.48 7.04
C LEU A 60 8.74 -10.51 6.45
N GLY A 61 9.80 -10.06 5.77
CA GLY A 61 10.82 -10.92 5.17
C GLY A 61 10.33 -11.73 3.97
N ILE A 62 9.26 -11.29 3.32
CA ILE A 62 8.68 -11.92 2.12
C ILE A 62 9.52 -11.60 0.89
N CYS A 63 9.89 -10.33 0.72
CA CYS A 63 10.66 -9.87 -0.43
C CYS A 63 11.56 -8.70 -0.06
N TYR A 64 12.87 -8.89 -0.20
CA TYR A 64 13.86 -7.84 0.05
C TYR A 64 14.35 -7.16 -1.23
N GLU A 65 14.39 -7.91 -2.33
CA GLU A 65 14.88 -7.45 -3.63
C GLU A 65 13.75 -7.47 -4.65
N ARG A 66 13.85 -6.59 -5.64
CA ARG A 66 12.88 -6.43 -6.70
C ARG A 66 13.58 -6.72 -8.04
N SER A 67 13.26 -7.86 -8.62
CA SER A 67 13.71 -8.33 -9.93
C SER A 67 12.77 -7.93 -11.07
N TYR A 68 11.50 -7.63 -10.77
CA TYR A 68 10.52 -7.10 -11.73
C TYR A 68 9.53 -6.13 -11.09
N GLU A 69 8.72 -5.49 -11.93
CA GLU A 69 7.78 -4.47 -11.47
C GLU A 69 6.68 -5.07 -10.59
N GLY A 70 6.50 -4.57 -9.36
CA GLY A 70 5.42 -5.01 -8.47
C GLY A 70 5.70 -6.29 -7.68
N GLU A 71 6.87 -6.90 -7.84
CA GLU A 71 7.22 -8.17 -7.19
C GLU A 71 6.94 -8.23 -5.67
N PRO A 72 7.35 -7.26 -4.84
CA PRO A 72 7.14 -7.37 -3.40
C PRO A 72 5.66 -7.32 -3.03
N ALA A 73 4.87 -6.48 -3.70
CA ALA A 73 3.42 -6.37 -3.51
C ALA A 73 2.70 -7.65 -3.94
N MET A 74 3.05 -8.23 -5.09
CA MET A 74 2.47 -9.50 -5.57
C MET A 74 2.79 -10.68 -4.63
N LYS A 75 4.03 -10.76 -4.14
CA LYS A 75 4.41 -11.79 -3.16
C LYS A 75 3.70 -11.60 -1.81
N LEU A 76 3.51 -10.35 -1.39
CA LEU A 76 2.75 -10.03 -0.18
C LEU A 76 1.28 -10.47 -0.32
N GLU A 77 0.65 -10.20 -1.47
CA GLU A 77 -0.69 -10.68 -1.79
C GLU A 77 -0.80 -12.19 -1.74
N SER A 78 0.11 -12.90 -2.42
CA SER A 78 0.13 -14.36 -2.42
C SER A 78 0.26 -14.95 -1.01
N THR A 79 1.01 -14.26 -0.15
CA THR A 79 1.18 -14.65 1.25
C THR A 79 -0.10 -14.38 2.07
N ALA A 80 -0.76 -13.24 1.83
CA ALA A 80 -2.00 -12.87 2.51
C ALA A 80 -3.17 -13.82 2.24
N MET A 81 -3.22 -14.47 1.06
CA MET A 81 -4.26 -15.45 0.73
C MET A 81 -4.34 -16.62 1.73
N LYS A 82 -3.27 -16.90 2.46
CA LYS A 82 -3.19 -17.98 3.46
C LYS A 82 -3.52 -17.50 4.87
N GLY A 83 -3.70 -16.21 5.07
CA GLY A 83 -3.92 -15.57 6.35
C GLY A 83 -5.35 -15.09 6.54
N LYS A 84 -5.59 -14.50 7.71
CA LYS A 84 -6.83 -13.82 8.07
C LYS A 84 -6.51 -12.43 8.59
N ASP A 85 -7.47 -11.52 8.53
CA ASP A 85 -7.34 -10.22 9.17
C ASP A 85 -7.49 -10.37 10.70
N VAL A 86 -6.40 -10.72 11.37
CA VAL A 86 -6.38 -10.97 12.81
C VAL A 86 -6.15 -9.71 13.64
N LEU A 87 -5.44 -8.72 13.09
CA LEU A 87 -5.25 -7.45 13.77
C LEU A 87 -6.53 -6.62 13.73
N ASN A 88 -7.32 -6.76 12.66
CA ASN A 88 -8.59 -6.06 12.44
C ASN A 88 -8.49 -4.56 12.80
N LEU A 89 -7.41 -3.92 12.35
CA LEU A 89 -7.11 -2.53 12.71
C LEU A 89 -8.13 -1.60 12.08
N ASP A 90 -8.69 -0.69 12.88
CA ASP A 90 -9.52 0.39 12.39
C ASP A 90 -8.66 1.43 11.64
N PRO A 91 -9.01 1.80 10.39
CA PRO A 91 -8.35 2.85 9.64
C PRO A 91 -8.23 4.16 10.44
N ARG A 92 -7.02 4.71 10.52
CA ARG A 92 -6.78 6.03 11.12
C ARG A 92 -6.56 7.07 10.05
N PHE A 93 -7.08 8.27 10.28
CA PHE A 93 -7.00 9.36 9.31
C PHE A 93 -6.45 10.63 9.96
N GLU A 94 -5.60 11.33 9.20
CA GLU A 94 -5.23 12.72 9.46
C GLU A 94 -5.92 13.60 8.41
N GLY A 95 -7.12 14.10 8.74
CA GLY A 95 -7.99 14.73 7.76
C GLY A 95 -8.40 13.73 6.66
N LYS A 96 -8.05 14.01 5.41
CA LYS A 96 -8.34 13.12 4.25
C LYS A 96 -7.19 12.17 3.90
N VAL A 97 -6.24 12.00 4.81
CA VAL A 97 -5.05 11.18 4.60
C VAL A 97 -5.13 9.94 5.48
N LEU A 98 -5.13 8.76 4.86
CA LEU A 98 -5.02 7.49 5.57
C LEU A 98 -3.63 7.34 6.19
N ASP A 99 -3.56 7.15 7.50
CA ASP A 99 -2.30 6.97 8.24
C ASP A 99 -1.73 5.57 7.97
N THR A 100 -0.86 5.49 6.97
CA THR A 100 -0.12 4.27 6.62
C THR A 100 1.11 4.06 7.50
N SER A 101 1.59 5.11 8.18
CA SER A 101 2.71 5.00 9.12
C SER A 101 2.29 4.24 10.38
N PHE A 102 1.08 4.53 10.90
CA PHE A 102 0.44 3.75 11.96
C PHE A 102 0.33 2.27 11.56
N LEU A 103 -0.17 1.99 10.35
CA LEU A 103 -0.26 0.62 9.85
C LEU A 103 1.09 -0.10 9.90
N VAL A 104 2.12 0.49 9.28
CA VAL A 104 3.44 -0.14 9.18
C VAL A 104 4.07 -0.33 10.56
N HIS A 105 3.82 0.59 11.50
CA HIS A 105 4.23 0.45 12.90
C HIS A 105 3.54 -0.74 13.61
N GLU A 106 2.23 -0.90 13.46
CA GLU A 106 1.49 -2.03 14.05
C GLU A 106 1.96 -3.36 13.49
N ILE A 107 2.23 -3.43 12.19
CA ILE A 107 2.78 -4.62 11.56
C ILE A 107 4.17 -4.94 12.12
N PHE A 108 5.04 -3.93 12.26
CA PHE A 108 6.36 -4.12 12.83
C PHE A 108 6.31 -4.63 14.27
N THR A 109 5.42 -4.07 15.09
CA THR A 109 5.29 -4.41 16.52
C THR A 109 4.75 -5.83 16.73
N ASN A 110 3.96 -6.34 15.79
CA ASN A 110 3.35 -7.66 15.86
C ASN A 110 4.09 -8.74 15.05
N LYS A 111 5.16 -8.38 14.32
CA LYS A 111 5.89 -9.29 13.41
C LYS A 111 6.44 -10.56 14.05
N ASP A 112 6.74 -10.53 15.35
CA ASP A 112 7.28 -11.69 16.09
C ASP A 112 6.20 -12.44 16.90
N LYS A 113 4.96 -11.95 16.90
CA LYS A 113 3.83 -12.48 17.68
C LYS A 113 2.75 -13.13 16.82
N VAL A 114 2.61 -12.65 15.59
CA VAL A 114 1.54 -13.01 14.65
C VAL A 114 2.15 -13.62 13.40
N SER A 115 1.43 -14.54 12.76
CA SER A 115 1.93 -15.17 11.54
C SER A 115 2.10 -14.14 10.41
N VAL A 116 3.12 -14.36 9.57
CA VAL A 116 3.40 -13.50 8.41
C VAL A 116 2.19 -13.41 7.46
N ALA A 117 1.47 -14.52 7.28
CA ALA A 117 0.29 -14.57 6.42
C ALA A 117 -0.85 -13.68 6.97
N ASP A 118 -1.10 -13.74 8.28
CA ASP A 118 -2.15 -12.93 8.90
C ASP A 118 -1.78 -11.44 8.89
N LEU A 119 -0.52 -11.09 9.15
CA LEU A 119 -0.07 -9.69 9.06
C LEU A 119 -0.16 -9.13 7.64
N ALA A 120 0.15 -9.94 6.63
CA ALA A 120 -0.02 -9.57 5.23
C ALA A 120 -1.51 -9.33 4.89
N CYS A 121 -2.40 -10.18 5.41
CA CYS A 121 -3.86 -10.04 5.23
C CYS A 121 -4.41 -8.81 5.97
N SER A 122 -4.01 -8.58 7.21
CA SER A 122 -4.40 -7.39 7.98
C SER A 122 -3.93 -6.10 7.33
N THR A 123 -2.72 -6.10 6.75
CA THR A 123 -2.20 -4.94 5.99
C THR A 123 -3.10 -4.56 4.84
N GLN A 124 -3.45 -5.53 4.00
CA GLN A 124 -4.27 -5.28 2.82
C GLN A 124 -5.71 -4.92 3.20
N SER A 125 -6.23 -5.50 4.28
CA SER A 125 -7.57 -5.21 4.81
C SER A 125 -7.67 -3.78 5.36
N TYR A 126 -6.65 -3.32 6.10
CA TYR A 126 -6.58 -1.93 6.58
C TYR A 126 -6.57 -0.94 5.42
N LEU A 127 -5.68 -1.14 4.43
CA LEU A 127 -5.58 -0.26 3.27
C LEU A 127 -6.90 -0.24 2.48
N ALA A 128 -7.50 -1.40 2.24
CA ALA A 128 -8.74 -1.50 1.50
C ALA A 128 -9.91 -0.82 2.21
N ARG A 129 -10.07 -1.02 3.53
CA ARG A 129 -11.11 -0.34 4.30
C ARG A 129 -10.91 1.17 4.32
N GLY A 130 -9.69 1.62 4.63
CA GLY A 130 -9.38 3.05 4.68
C GLY A 130 -9.60 3.76 3.34
N LEU A 131 -9.21 3.14 2.22
CA LEU A 131 -9.45 3.68 0.89
C LEU A 131 -10.93 3.68 0.52
N ALA A 132 -11.68 2.64 0.90
CA ALA A 132 -13.12 2.58 0.66
C ALA A 132 -13.87 3.65 1.46
N GLU A 133 -13.53 3.85 2.73
CA GLU A 133 -14.13 4.87 3.59
C GLU A 133 -13.93 6.28 3.02
N LEU A 134 -12.70 6.63 2.62
CA LEU A 134 -12.41 7.91 1.96
C LEU A 134 -13.19 8.08 0.65
N ALA A 135 -13.31 7.01 -0.14
CA ALA A 135 -14.05 7.07 -1.40
C ALA A 135 -15.56 7.26 -1.18
N ILE A 136 -16.13 6.62 -0.15
CA ILE A 136 -17.55 6.75 0.23
C ILE A 136 -17.83 8.17 0.72
N GLU A 137 -16.99 8.71 1.61
CA GLU A 137 -17.14 10.08 2.11
C GLU A 137 -17.13 11.10 0.97
N GLU A 138 -16.19 10.98 0.03
CA GLU A 138 -16.12 11.87 -1.13
C GLU A 138 -17.27 11.67 -2.10
N ALA A 139 -17.74 10.42 -2.29
CA ALA A 139 -18.88 10.13 -3.15
C ALA A 139 -20.17 10.74 -2.59
N GLU A 140 -20.39 10.68 -1.28
CA GLU A 140 -21.51 11.33 -0.60
C GLU A 140 -21.44 12.84 -0.77
N ARG A 141 -20.27 13.45 -0.48
CA ARG A 141 -20.03 14.89 -0.61
C ARG A 141 -20.27 15.41 -2.03
N LEU A 142 -19.89 14.63 -3.04
CA LEU A 142 -20.06 14.98 -4.46
C LEU A 142 -21.42 14.54 -5.03
N GLN A 143 -22.25 13.85 -4.23
CA GLN A 143 -23.54 13.30 -4.65
C GLN A 143 -23.45 12.36 -5.86
N VAL A 144 -22.37 11.57 -5.95
CA VAL A 144 -22.17 10.57 -7.02
C VAL A 144 -22.42 9.15 -6.50
N LYS A 145 -22.98 8.29 -7.34
CA LYS A 145 -23.34 6.91 -6.96
C LYS A 145 -22.30 5.85 -7.36
N HIS A 146 -21.26 6.24 -8.08
CA HIS A 146 -20.30 5.33 -8.67
C HIS A 146 -18.91 5.59 -8.11
N VAL A 147 -18.24 4.52 -7.68
CA VAL A 147 -16.85 4.56 -7.21
C VAL A 147 -16.02 3.66 -8.11
N GLY A 148 -15.02 4.22 -8.78
CA GLY A 148 -14.10 3.49 -9.64
C GLY A 148 -12.78 3.20 -8.93
N PHE A 149 -12.23 2.00 -9.14
CA PHE A 149 -10.90 1.62 -8.67
C PHE A 149 -9.99 1.22 -9.84
N SER A 150 -8.80 1.84 -9.89
CA SER A 150 -7.83 1.73 -10.98
C SER A 150 -6.40 1.86 -10.45
N GLY A 151 -5.40 1.82 -11.32
CA GLY A 151 -3.98 1.82 -11.00
C GLY A 151 -3.44 0.42 -10.72
N GLY A 152 -2.11 0.29 -10.61
CA GLY A 152 -1.44 -1.01 -10.46
C GLY A 152 -1.86 -1.81 -9.22
N VAL A 153 -2.25 -1.14 -8.12
CA VAL A 153 -2.74 -1.82 -6.90
C VAL A 153 -4.12 -2.43 -7.11
N ALA A 154 -4.89 -1.99 -8.11
CA ALA A 154 -6.20 -2.58 -8.40
C ALA A 154 -6.13 -4.02 -8.95
N TYR A 155 -4.94 -4.51 -9.32
CA TYR A 155 -4.73 -5.93 -9.61
C TYR A 155 -4.74 -6.80 -8.35
N ASN A 156 -4.55 -6.21 -7.17
CA ASN A 156 -4.58 -6.97 -5.94
C ASN A 156 -6.02 -7.37 -5.61
N GLU A 157 -6.31 -8.66 -5.70
CA GLU A 157 -7.65 -9.23 -5.59
C GLU A 157 -8.21 -9.00 -4.18
N HIS A 158 -7.39 -9.14 -3.14
CA HIS A 158 -7.83 -8.97 -1.76
C HIS A 158 -8.26 -7.52 -1.48
N ILE A 159 -7.45 -6.55 -1.90
CA ILE A 159 -7.74 -5.12 -1.76
C ILE A 159 -8.99 -4.77 -2.58
N THR A 160 -9.02 -5.17 -3.86
CA THR A 160 -10.13 -4.85 -4.76
C THR A 160 -11.44 -5.46 -4.28
N ALA A 161 -11.45 -6.72 -3.83
CA ALA A 161 -12.63 -7.39 -3.30
C ALA A 161 -13.11 -6.76 -1.98
N THR A 162 -12.18 -6.36 -1.11
CA THR A 162 -12.52 -5.70 0.16
C THR A 162 -13.10 -4.31 -0.09
N ILE A 163 -12.51 -3.50 -0.98
CA ILE A 163 -13.06 -2.19 -1.36
C ILE A 163 -14.46 -2.37 -1.98
N ARG A 164 -14.61 -3.29 -2.94
CA ARG A 164 -15.90 -3.61 -3.56
C ARG A 164 -16.95 -3.87 -2.50
N LYS A 165 -16.68 -4.80 -1.59
CA LYS A 165 -17.62 -5.22 -0.55
C LYS A 165 -18.01 -4.04 0.35
N THR A 166 -17.05 -3.22 0.77
CA THR A 166 -17.31 -2.06 1.63
C THR A 166 -18.16 -1.01 0.93
N VAL A 167 -17.81 -0.66 -0.32
CA VAL A 167 -18.52 0.34 -1.12
C VAL A 167 -19.93 -0.11 -1.51
N GLU A 168 -20.10 -1.36 -1.96
CA GLU A 168 -21.41 -1.89 -2.36
C GLU A 168 -22.36 -2.08 -1.16
N LYS A 169 -21.82 -2.37 0.04
CA LYS A 169 -22.61 -2.44 1.27
C LYS A 169 -23.27 -1.09 1.62
N GLU A 170 -22.59 0.03 1.34
CA GLU A 170 -23.12 1.38 1.53
C GLU A 170 -23.99 1.87 0.34
N GLY A 171 -24.31 0.98 -0.61
CA GLY A 171 -25.25 1.27 -1.70
C GLY A 171 -24.63 1.94 -2.94
N TYR A 172 -23.31 2.08 -2.99
CA TYR A 172 -22.60 2.61 -4.16
C TYR A 172 -22.33 1.51 -5.19
N LYS A 173 -22.24 1.90 -6.46
CA LYS A 173 -21.87 0.98 -7.55
C LYS A 173 -20.37 1.00 -7.76
N PHE A 174 -19.73 -0.16 -7.56
CA PHE A 174 -18.29 -0.30 -7.73
C PHE A 174 -17.91 -0.62 -9.18
N LEU A 175 -16.96 0.13 -9.72
CA LEU A 175 -16.46 0.01 -11.09
C LEU A 175 -14.99 -0.41 -11.09
N VAL A 176 -14.67 -1.44 -11.87
CA VAL A 176 -13.30 -1.93 -12.05
C VAL A 176 -13.01 -2.14 -13.53
N HIS A 177 -11.72 -2.16 -13.83
CA HIS A 177 -11.20 -2.54 -15.13
C HIS A 177 -11.55 -3.99 -15.48
N ASN A 178 -11.90 -4.24 -16.75
CA ASN A 178 -12.19 -5.58 -17.27
C ASN A 178 -11.53 -5.78 -18.64
N LYS A 179 -11.89 -4.94 -19.63
CA LYS A 179 -11.34 -5.02 -20.99
C LYS A 179 -10.02 -4.29 -21.18
N ILE A 180 -9.66 -3.44 -20.23
CA ILE A 180 -8.49 -2.55 -20.30
C ILE A 180 -7.69 -2.78 -19.03
N PRO A 181 -6.35 -2.92 -19.10
CA PRO A 181 -5.51 -3.05 -17.91
C PRO A 181 -5.76 -1.93 -16.90
N ALA A 182 -5.73 -2.23 -15.59
CA ALA A 182 -5.92 -1.23 -14.54
C ALA A 182 -4.66 -0.39 -14.30
N GLY A 183 -3.49 -0.99 -14.52
CA GLY A 183 -2.19 -0.32 -14.44
C GLY A 183 -1.83 0.48 -15.70
N ASP A 184 -0.55 0.84 -15.81
CA ASP A 184 -0.06 1.83 -16.79
C ASP A 184 -0.33 1.46 -18.26
N GLY A 185 -0.46 0.17 -18.57
CA GLY A 185 -0.87 -0.29 -19.91
C GLY A 185 -2.25 0.19 -20.36
N GLY A 186 -3.12 0.63 -19.43
CA GLY A 186 -4.43 1.21 -19.71
C GLY A 186 -4.46 2.74 -19.74
N THR A 187 -3.38 3.42 -19.33
CA THR A 187 -3.38 4.86 -19.10
C THR A 187 -3.62 5.67 -20.38
N SER A 188 -3.05 5.25 -21.51
CA SER A 188 -3.23 5.93 -22.80
C SER A 188 -4.69 5.97 -23.27
N PHE A 189 -5.46 4.93 -22.94
CA PHE A 189 -6.89 4.90 -23.22
C PHE A 189 -7.63 5.96 -22.40
N GLY A 190 -7.38 6.03 -21.09
CA GLY A 190 -7.97 7.04 -20.22
C GLY A 190 -7.65 8.46 -20.68
N GLN A 191 -6.40 8.72 -21.07
CA GLN A 191 -5.96 10.01 -21.62
C GLN A 191 -6.73 10.39 -22.89
N THR A 192 -6.92 9.43 -23.81
CA THR A 192 -7.65 9.66 -25.06
C THR A 192 -9.11 10.03 -24.81
N ILE A 193 -9.77 9.33 -23.87
CA ILE A 193 -11.15 9.61 -23.48
C ILE A 193 -11.28 11.00 -22.86
N VAL A 194 -10.41 11.34 -21.89
CA VAL A 194 -10.44 12.66 -21.23
C VAL A 194 -10.22 13.79 -22.24
N ALA A 195 -9.22 13.66 -23.12
CA ALA A 195 -8.95 14.65 -24.16
C ALA A 195 -10.12 14.78 -25.16
N GLY A 196 -10.79 13.68 -25.48
CA GLY A 196 -11.98 13.68 -26.33
C GLY A 196 -13.16 14.41 -25.72
N PHE A 197 -13.38 14.29 -24.40
CA PHE A 197 -14.43 15.00 -23.68
C PHE A 197 -14.10 16.46 -23.36
N GLN A 198 -12.81 16.82 -23.26
CA GLN A 198 -12.37 18.19 -23.03
C GLN A 198 -12.53 19.11 -24.26
N LYS A 199 -12.79 18.56 -25.45
CA LYS A 199 -13.13 19.34 -26.65
C LYS A 199 -14.65 19.47 -26.81
N GLN A 200 -15.28 20.32 -25.99
CA GLN A 200 -16.56 20.97 -26.28
C GLN A 200 -16.56 22.38 -25.71
#